data_AF-A0A132NIA8-F1
#
_entry.id   AF-A0A132NIA8-F1
#
_cell.length_a   1.000
_cell.length_b   1.000
_cell.length_c   1.000
_cell.angle_alpha   90.00
_cell.angle_beta   90.00
_cell.angle_gamma   90.00
#
_symmetry.space_group_name_H-M   'P 1'
#
loop_
_entity.id
_entity.type
_entity.pdbx_description
1 polymer ?
#
loop_
_entity_poly.entity_id
_entity_poly.type
_entity_poly.pdbx_seq_one_letter_code
_entity_poly.pdbx_strand_id
1 'polypeptide(L)'
;MTETPQSGTGAEEAPRVCKRPGCSNLVPAREPGQRGRPPVFCSPECATRYHNARRYAEPQPGGPGESAGPGGREEPQAQDPLTQLTRIARQLGPLVQQVVAQYQQVAPDTV
;
A
#
# COMPACT_ATOMS: atom_id res chain seq x y z
N MET A 1 -11.40 46.07 -35.71
CA MET A 1 -10.23 45.68 -34.91
C MET A 1 -10.68 45.67 -33.47
N THR A 2 -11.02 44.49 -32.92
CA THR A 2 -11.55 44.38 -31.57
C THR A 2 -10.53 43.62 -30.74
N GLU A 3 -9.71 44.36 -30.01
CA GLU A 3 -8.70 43.82 -29.12
C GLU A 3 -9.32 43.61 -27.74
N THR A 4 -9.50 42.35 -27.36
CA THR A 4 -9.91 41.96 -26.01
C THR A 4 -8.63 41.74 -25.18
N PRO A 5 -8.33 42.53 -24.15
CA PRO A 5 -7.22 42.24 -23.26
C PRO A 5 -7.63 41.07 -22.35
N GLN A 6 -7.17 39.86 -22.70
CA GLN A 6 -7.17 38.73 -21.77
C GLN A 6 -6.14 39.01 -20.66
N SER A 7 -6.60 39.63 -19.57
CA SER A 7 -5.89 39.63 -18.29
C SER A 7 -5.92 38.21 -17.72
N GLY A 8 -5.01 37.37 -18.21
CA GLY A 8 -4.65 36.12 -17.56
C GLY A 8 -3.83 36.45 -16.32
N THR A 9 -4.50 36.74 -15.22
CA THR A 9 -3.88 36.81 -13.89
C THR A 9 -3.27 35.44 -13.61
N GLY A 10 -1.96 35.34 -13.80
CA GLY A 10 -1.15 34.24 -13.27
C GLY A 10 -1.23 34.32 -11.76
N ALA A 11 -2.27 33.70 -11.19
CA ALA A 11 -2.37 33.51 -9.76
C ALA A 11 -1.21 32.62 -9.35
N GLU A 12 -0.18 33.24 -8.78
CA GLU A 12 0.92 32.59 -8.11
C GLU A 12 0.31 31.66 -7.05
N GLU A 13 0.29 30.37 -7.37
CA GLU A 13 -0.43 29.39 -6.57
C GLU A 13 0.35 29.19 -5.28
N ALA A 14 -0.18 29.72 -4.16
CA ALA A 14 0.47 29.67 -2.86
C ALA A 14 1.00 28.25 -2.56
N PRO A 15 2.20 28.13 -1.95
CA PRO A 15 2.82 26.83 -1.70
C PRO A 15 1.88 25.94 -0.88
N ARG A 16 1.42 24.84 -1.50
CA ARG A 16 0.48 23.90 -0.88
C ARG A 16 1.24 22.80 -0.17
N VAL A 17 0.82 22.43 1.03
CA VAL A 17 1.36 21.25 1.73
C VAL A 17 0.81 19.97 1.09
N CYS A 18 1.65 18.94 1.01
CA CYS A 18 1.27 17.63 0.48
C CYS A 18 0.04 17.07 1.22
N LYS A 19 -0.95 16.58 0.46
CA LYS A 19 -2.20 16.00 1.03
C LYS A 19 -1.97 14.69 1.81
N ARG A 20 -0.81 14.04 1.69
CA ARG A 20 -0.54 12.78 2.38
C ARG A 20 -0.40 13.02 3.90
N PRO A 21 -1.17 12.32 4.76
CA PRO A 21 -1.01 12.45 6.20
C PRO A 21 0.42 12.09 6.63
N GLY A 22 1.01 12.89 7.52
CA GLY A 22 2.40 12.75 7.95
C GLY A 22 3.45 13.26 6.94
N CYS A 23 3.04 13.92 5.85
CA CYS A 23 3.97 14.56 4.92
C CYS A 23 3.84 16.09 4.99
N SER A 24 4.89 16.76 5.44
CA SER A 24 4.93 18.23 5.53
C SER A 24 5.63 18.90 4.33
N ASN A 25 5.99 18.12 3.31
CA ASN A 25 6.64 18.63 2.11
C ASN A 25 5.69 19.53 1.30
N LEU A 26 6.26 20.55 0.67
CA LEU A 26 5.53 21.41 -0.26
C LEU A 26 5.30 20.68 -1.58
N VAL A 27 4.13 20.91 -2.16
CA VAL A 27 3.79 20.49 -3.52
C VAL A 27 4.56 21.40 -4.49
N PRO A 28 5.28 20.83 -5.48
CA PRO A 28 6.00 21.63 -6.44
C PRO A 28 5.05 22.56 -7.21
N ALA A 29 5.51 23.79 -7.42
CA ALA A 29 4.78 24.75 -8.24
C ALA A 29 4.56 24.17 -9.63
N ARG A 30 3.40 24.50 -10.20
CA ARG A 30 3.08 24.07 -11.56
C ARG A 30 3.99 24.79 -12.55
N GLU A 31 4.63 24.04 -13.43
CA GLU A 31 5.40 24.64 -14.52
C GLU A 31 4.49 25.43 -15.48
N PRO A 32 4.94 26.61 -15.95
CA PRO A 32 4.18 27.41 -16.89
C PRO A 32 3.95 26.62 -18.19
N GLY A 33 2.68 26.52 -18.61
CA GLY A 33 2.28 25.81 -19.84
C GLY A 33 1.72 24.40 -19.64
N GLN A 34 1.81 23.81 -18.43
CA GLN A 34 1.05 22.60 -18.16
C GLN A 34 -0.45 22.88 -18.16
N ARG A 35 -1.25 22.01 -18.79
CA ARG A 35 -2.74 22.03 -18.76
C ARG A 35 -3.27 21.04 -17.72
N GLY A 36 -4.51 21.20 -17.24
CA GLY A 36 -5.13 20.31 -16.23
C GLY A 36 -5.19 20.86 -14.79
N ARG A 37 -5.50 19.98 -13.82
CA ARG A 37 -5.66 20.30 -12.40
C ARG A 37 -4.29 20.42 -11.71
N PRO A 38 -4.08 21.38 -10.80
CA PRO A 38 -2.83 21.48 -10.07
C PRO A 38 -2.54 20.21 -9.24
N PRO A 39 -1.26 19.82 -9.10
CA PRO A 39 -0.88 18.71 -8.25
C PRO A 39 -1.25 19.00 -6.79
N VAL A 40 -1.52 17.94 -6.03
CA VAL A 40 -1.81 18.01 -4.58
C VAL A 40 -0.87 17.15 -3.75
N PHE A 41 0.05 16.45 -4.40
CA PHE A 41 1.06 15.60 -3.79
C PHE A 41 2.43 16.09 -4.22
N CYS A 42 3.40 16.06 -3.30
CA CYS A 42 4.78 16.46 -3.60
C CYS A 42 5.52 15.47 -4.51
N SER A 43 5.00 14.24 -4.65
CA SER A 43 5.59 13.20 -5.50
C SER A 43 4.54 12.13 -5.89
N PRO A 44 4.77 11.37 -6.98
CA PRO A 44 3.91 10.24 -7.35
C PRO A 44 3.86 9.18 -6.25
N GLU A 45 4.96 8.95 -5.53
CA GLU A 45 5.00 8.01 -4.41
C GLU A 45 4.04 8.43 -3.28
N CYS A 46 3.95 9.73 -2.98
CA CYS A 46 3.00 10.23 -1.99
C CYS A 46 1.55 10.00 -2.42
N ALA A 47 1.25 10.15 -3.71
CA ALA A 47 -0.06 9.85 -4.26
C ALA A 47 -0.40 8.36 -4.11
N THR A 48 0.51 7.48 -4.52
CA THR A 48 0.32 6.02 -4.42
C THR A 48 0.08 5.58 -2.98
N ARG A 49 0.91 6.02 -2.02
CA ARG A 49 0.73 5.68 -0.61
C ARG A 49 -0.61 6.19 -0.06
N TYR A 50 -1.01 7.41 -0.41
CA TYR A 50 -2.30 7.97 0.01
C TYR A 50 -3.48 7.15 -0.55
N HIS A 51 -3.46 6.83 -1.84
CA HIS A 51 -4.53 6.04 -2.46
C HIS A 51 -4.59 4.60 -1.92
N ASN A 52 -3.45 3.98 -1.69
CA ASN A 52 -3.38 2.65 -1.09
C ASN A 52 -3.93 2.65 0.34
N ALA A 53 -3.49 3.59 1.20
CA ALA A 53 -4.00 3.71 2.56
C ALA A 53 -5.53 3.85 2.61
N ARG A 54 -6.11 4.60 1.66
CA ARG A 54 -7.57 4.75 1.57
C ARG A 54 -8.31 3.47 1.16
N ARG A 55 -7.74 2.67 0.24
CA ARG A 55 -8.34 1.39 -0.18
C ARG A 55 -8.41 0.37 0.95
N TYR A 56 -7.49 0.42 1.91
CA TYR A 56 -7.48 -0.49 3.06
C TYR A 56 -8.23 0.07 4.28
N ALA A 57 -8.59 1.36 4.28
CA ALA A 57 -9.35 1.99 5.36
C ALA A 57 -10.86 2.03 5.07
N GLU A 58 -11.28 2.05 3.81
CA GLU A 58 -12.68 1.90 3.41
C GLU A 58 -12.95 0.40 3.15
N PRO A 59 -13.92 -0.25 3.82
CA PRO A 59 -14.34 -1.61 3.46
C PRO A 59 -14.83 -1.56 2.02
N GLN A 60 -14.07 -2.16 1.12
CA GLN A 60 -14.26 -1.98 -0.32
C GLN A 60 -15.57 -2.67 -0.75
N PRO A 61 -16.56 -1.95 -1.30
CA PRO A 61 -17.75 -2.59 -1.82
C PRO A 61 -17.38 -3.29 -3.13
N GLY A 62 -17.15 -4.60 -3.06
CA GLY A 62 -16.99 -5.47 -4.25
C GLY A 62 -15.58 -6.02 -4.52
N GLY A 63 -14.65 -5.97 -3.57
CA GLY A 63 -13.44 -6.80 -3.61
C GLY A 63 -13.67 -8.11 -2.83
N PRO A 64 -13.17 -9.27 -3.28
CA PRO A 64 -13.19 -10.48 -2.45
C PRO A 64 -12.12 -10.30 -1.35
N GLY A 65 -12.50 -9.70 -0.23
CA GLY A 65 -11.59 -9.46 0.89
C GLY A 65 -12.23 -8.64 2.00
N GLU A 66 -12.64 -9.37 3.04
CA GLU A 66 -12.86 -8.90 4.42
C GLU A 66 -13.86 -7.75 4.67
N SER A 67 -15.12 -8.15 4.86
CA SER A 67 -16.03 -7.50 5.79
C SER A 67 -15.72 -7.96 7.22
N ALA A 68 -14.91 -7.21 7.97
CA ALA A 68 -14.79 -7.38 9.42
C ALA A 68 -15.26 -6.09 10.12
N GLY A 69 -16.54 -6.08 10.50
CA GLY A 69 -17.17 -5.08 11.36
C GLY A 69 -18.18 -5.79 12.30
N PRO A 70 -18.42 -5.27 13.51
CA PRO A 70 -18.56 -6.12 14.69
C PRO A 70 -20.01 -6.54 14.94
N GLY A 71 -20.20 -7.84 15.16
CA GLY A 71 -21.42 -8.40 15.75
C GLY A 71 -22.30 -9.17 14.77
N GLY A 72 -22.33 -10.50 14.95
CA GLY A 72 -23.47 -11.32 14.55
C GLY A 72 -23.28 -12.17 13.30
N ARG A 73 -22.57 -13.29 13.45
CA ARG A 73 -22.93 -14.66 13.06
C ARG A 73 -21.65 -15.49 13.14
N GLU A 74 -21.73 -16.66 13.78
CA GLU A 74 -20.72 -17.69 13.61
C GLU A 74 -20.60 -18.05 12.12
N GLU A 75 -19.71 -17.37 11.41
CA GLU A 75 -19.25 -17.80 10.10
C GLU A 75 -18.34 -19.02 10.30
N PRO A 76 -18.54 -20.11 9.55
CA PRO A 76 -17.64 -21.26 9.60
C PRO A 76 -16.26 -20.76 9.21
N GLN A 77 -15.32 -20.78 10.17
CA GLN A 77 -13.94 -20.29 10.05
C GLN A 77 -13.34 -20.54 8.66
N ALA A 78 -13.55 -19.58 7.75
CA ALA A 78 -12.81 -19.48 6.51
C ALA A 78 -11.37 -19.30 6.97
N GLN A 79 -10.57 -20.33 6.74
CA GLN A 79 -9.27 -20.52 7.36
C GLN A 79 -8.42 -19.29 7.11
N ASP A 80 -8.22 -18.49 8.16
CA ASP A 80 -7.44 -17.25 8.09
C ASP A 80 -6.08 -17.56 7.44
N PRO A 81 -5.78 -16.97 6.27
CA PRO A 81 -4.61 -17.34 5.48
C PRO A 81 -3.30 -17.06 6.24
N LEU A 82 -3.30 -16.05 7.14
CA LEU A 82 -2.16 -15.76 8.01
C LEU A 82 -1.98 -16.84 9.09
N THR A 83 -3.06 -17.38 9.63
CA THR A 83 -3.04 -18.52 10.56
C THR A 83 -2.55 -19.79 9.87
N GLN A 84 -2.95 -20.02 8.61
CA GLN A 84 -2.41 -21.12 7.81
C GLN A 84 -0.90 -20.97 7.58
N LEU A 85 -0.44 -19.78 7.17
CA LEU A 85 0.99 -19.50 6.98
C LEU A 85 1.78 -19.65 8.28
N THR A 86 1.22 -19.19 9.40
CA THR A 86 1.84 -19.35 10.72
C THR A 86 1.94 -20.82 11.12
N ARG A 87 0.92 -21.63 10.81
CA ARG A 87 0.95 -23.08 11.03
C ARG A 87 2.05 -23.74 10.20
N ILE A 88 2.13 -23.42 8.91
CA ILE A 88 3.17 -23.95 8.00
C ILE A 88 4.56 -23.55 8.51
N ALA A 89 4.76 -22.27 8.86
CA ALA A 89 6.04 -21.77 9.37
C ALA A 89 6.50 -22.52 10.64
N ARG A 90 5.57 -22.83 11.56
CA ARG A 90 5.86 -23.62 12.76
C ARG A 90 6.22 -25.07 12.45
N GLN A 91 5.69 -25.63 11.36
CA GLN A 91 5.97 -27.02 10.95
C GLN A 91 7.34 -27.17 10.25
N LEU A 92 7.87 -26.11 9.64
CA LEU A 92 9.15 -26.17 8.92
C LEU A 92 10.35 -26.44 9.84
N GLY A 93 10.40 -25.82 11.02
CA GLY A 93 11.50 -25.98 11.98
C GLY A 93 11.81 -27.44 12.35
N PRO A 94 10.85 -28.23 12.86
CA PRO A 94 11.08 -29.64 13.18
C PRO A 94 11.37 -30.49 11.95
N LEU A 95 10.80 -30.17 10.78
CA LEU A 95 11.05 -30.91 9.54
C LEU A 95 12.51 -30.77 9.09
N VAL A 96 13.05 -29.56 9.15
CA VAL A 96 14.47 -29.30 8.83
C VAL A 96 15.39 -30.07 9.78
N GLN A 97 15.09 -30.10 11.08
CA GLN A 97 15.88 -30.87 12.05
C GLN A 97 15.85 -32.38 11.76
N GLN A 98 14.71 -32.92 11.33
CA GLN A 98 14.61 -34.33 10.93
C GLN A 98 15.43 -34.64 9.69
N VAL A 99 15.40 -33.77 8.68
CA VAL A 99 16.21 -33.93 7.45
C VAL A 99 17.71 -33.91 7.78
N VAL A 100 18.14 -32.98 8.65
CA VAL A 100 19.55 -32.90 9.09
C VAL A 100 19.95 -34.17 9.84
N ALA A 101 19.13 -34.65 10.77
CA ALA A 101 19.39 -35.88 11.50
C ALA A 101 19.45 -37.10 10.56
N GLN A 102 18.55 -37.19 9.59
CA GLN A 102 18.54 -38.25 8.58
C GLN A 102 19.80 -38.20 7.71
N TYR A 103 20.24 -37.01 7.30
CA TYR A 103 21.47 -36.85 6.53
C TYR A 103 22.69 -37.33 7.33
N GLN A 104 22.77 -37.01 8.62
CA GLN A 104 23.86 -37.48 9.50
C GLN A 104 23.86 -39.01 9.69
N GLN A 105 22.70 -39.65 9.64
CA GLN A 105 22.61 -41.12 9.73
C GLN A 105 22.93 -41.84 8.42
N VAL A 106 22.69 -41.20 7.26
CA VAL A 106 23.00 -41.76 5.94
C VAL A 106 24.42 -41.40 5.47
N ALA A 107 25.04 -40.39 6.08
CA ALA A 107 26.44 -40.01 5.84
C ALA A 107 27.40 -40.43 6.98
N PRO A 108 27.45 -41.70 7.44
CA PRO A 108 28.46 -42.08 8.42
C PRO A 108 29.87 -42.33 7.84
N ASP A 109 30.07 -42.32 6.50
CA ASP A 109 31.31 -42.84 5.90
C ASP A 109 31.73 -42.13 4.58
N THR A 110 31.92 -40.81 4.62
CA THR A 110 32.64 -40.08 3.55
C THR A 110 33.72 -39.15 4.11
N VAL A 111 34.62 -39.70 4.93
CA VAL A 111 35.95 -39.17 5.20
C VAL A 111 36.96 -40.30 5.10
#